data_AF-A0A485KRQ2-F1
#
_entry.id   AF-A0A485KRQ2-F1
#
_cell.length_a   1.000
_cell.length_b   1.000
_cell.length_c   1.000
_cell.angle_alpha   90.00
_cell.angle_beta   90.00
_cell.angle_gamma   90.00
#
_symmetry.space_group_name_H-M   'P 1'
#
loop_
_entity.id
_entity.type
_entity.pdbx_description
1 polymer ?
#
loop_
_entity_poly.entity_id
_entity_poly.type
_entity_poly.pdbx_seq_one_letter_code
_entity_poly.pdbx_strand_id
1 'polypeptide(L)'
;MTDTDRVRGLLEILAPDSLSVNGNELEHASQEERDAASLAIGLTKPGDIILVTTGGFVYSTGRYLCQQPWDHALLVVDSTKALHVGYPRVCYVSLERVLLPKRQPAIYRVPSIADSPDAQATIQKYAEQMQDTPYDIPRALALIRTLTMEHMLNVKPSSRVQPPRKAWICTDAILSLLAACSPAFQLQLKKHSKRLHLSQIGIASLKDFLTLHHLSAIDRVPLPPYNFKVQPQPTFDMQYVVQKLVDLPSPMAVWDRFNELLDGFTAAVAYQHPAKLEKQLKSMVYAVLLLVLLKKHALVLQTVHRALQLVRNLVVYDRFMFHRSF
;
A
#
# COMPACT_ATOMS: atom_id res chain seq x y z
N MET A 1 14.36 -5.14 -24.47
CA MET A 1 13.80 -4.69 -23.18
C MET A 1 14.00 -5.79 -22.17
N THR A 2 14.62 -5.47 -21.05
CA THR A 2 14.76 -6.41 -19.92
C THR A 2 13.41 -6.55 -19.20
N ASP A 3 13.20 -7.64 -18.45
CA ASP A 3 11.98 -7.84 -17.65
C ASP A 3 11.74 -6.68 -16.65
N THR A 4 12.82 -6.05 -16.17
CA THR A 4 12.79 -4.86 -15.33
C THR A 4 12.16 -3.65 -16.04
N ASP A 5 12.44 -3.47 -17.33
CA ASP A 5 11.91 -2.34 -18.12
C ASP A 5 10.39 -2.47 -18.35
N ARG A 6 9.90 -3.71 -18.50
CA ARG A 6 8.46 -3.99 -18.67
C ARG A 6 7.67 -3.70 -17.40
N VAL A 7 8.18 -4.11 -16.23
CA VAL A 7 7.51 -3.84 -14.95
C VAL A 7 7.57 -2.36 -14.58
N ARG A 8 8.67 -1.67 -14.91
CA ARG A 8 8.76 -0.22 -14.74
C ARG A 8 7.71 0.50 -15.59
N GLY A 9 7.57 0.14 -16.87
CA GLY A 9 6.52 0.69 -17.73
C GLY A 9 5.11 0.43 -17.19
N LEU A 10 4.87 -0.73 -16.56
CA LEU A 10 3.60 -1.02 -15.90
C LEU A 10 3.34 -0.09 -14.70
N LEU A 11 4.35 0.13 -13.86
CA LEU A 11 4.24 1.03 -12.72
C LEU A 11 4.08 2.48 -13.15
N GLU A 12 4.70 2.88 -14.25
CA GLU A 12 4.49 4.20 -14.87
C GLU A 12 3.03 4.41 -15.31
N ILE A 13 2.37 3.37 -15.79
CA ILE A 13 0.96 3.45 -16.21
C ILE A 13 0.00 3.38 -15.02
N LEU A 14 0.21 2.44 -14.10
CA LEU A 14 -0.71 2.18 -12.98
C LEU A 14 -0.52 3.17 -11.83
N ALA A 15 0.70 3.66 -11.65
CA ALA A 15 1.14 4.39 -10.48
C ALA A 15 2.13 5.52 -10.87
N PRO A 16 1.74 6.44 -11.78
CA PRO A 16 2.65 7.48 -12.28
C PRO A 16 3.19 8.38 -11.16
N ASP A 17 2.43 8.57 -10.08
CA ASP A 17 2.81 9.41 -8.94
C ASP A 17 3.68 8.67 -7.89
N SER A 18 4.04 7.40 -8.15
CA SER A 18 4.88 6.60 -7.26
C SER A 18 6.25 7.24 -7.03
N LEU A 19 6.76 7.14 -5.81
CA LEU A 19 8.11 7.58 -5.48
C LEU A 19 9.20 6.81 -6.26
N SER A 20 8.90 5.62 -6.77
CA SER A 20 9.85 4.86 -7.61
C SER A 20 9.88 5.33 -9.07
N VAL A 21 8.87 6.07 -9.50
CA VAL A 21 8.64 6.41 -10.91
C VAL A 21 8.88 7.89 -11.18
N ASN A 22 8.27 8.76 -10.36
CA ASN A 22 8.26 10.19 -10.63
C ASN A 22 9.51 10.89 -10.07
N GLY A 23 10.63 10.81 -10.79
CA GLY A 23 11.89 11.46 -10.40
C GLY A 23 11.84 13.00 -10.40
N ASN A 24 10.96 13.58 -11.22
CA ASN A 24 10.96 15.02 -11.53
C ASN A 24 9.94 15.82 -10.71
N GLU A 25 9.37 15.24 -9.65
CA GLU A 25 8.35 15.92 -8.85
C GLU A 25 8.78 17.26 -8.27
N LEU A 26 10.06 17.40 -7.93
CA LEU A 26 10.63 18.63 -7.41
C LEU A 26 10.67 19.73 -8.48
N GLU A 27 10.84 19.38 -9.75
CA GLU A 27 10.89 20.34 -10.87
C GLU A 27 9.51 20.95 -11.15
N HIS A 28 8.44 20.23 -10.80
CA HIS A 28 7.05 20.65 -10.98
C HIS A 28 6.41 21.21 -9.70
N ALA A 29 7.11 21.16 -8.57
CA ALA A 29 6.62 21.72 -7.32
C ALA A 29 6.73 23.25 -7.34
N SER A 30 5.69 23.92 -6.84
CA SER A 30 5.72 25.38 -6.65
C SER A 30 6.76 25.76 -5.59
N GLN A 31 7.24 27.01 -5.63
CA GLN A 31 8.18 27.50 -4.61
C GLN A 31 7.59 27.39 -3.20
N GLU A 32 6.29 27.67 -3.04
CA GLU A 32 5.59 27.56 -1.76
C GLU A 32 5.60 26.12 -1.20
N GLU A 33 5.37 25.12 -2.06
CA GLU A 33 5.46 23.71 -1.68
C GLU A 33 6.87 23.30 -1.26
N ARG A 34 7.89 23.82 -1.94
CA ARG A 34 9.30 23.56 -1.63
C ARG A 34 9.72 24.23 -0.33
N ASP A 35 9.27 25.45 -0.08
CA ASP A 35 9.52 26.17 1.18
C ASP A 35 8.85 25.43 2.35
N ALA A 36 7.62 24.95 2.18
CA ALA A 36 6.93 24.13 3.17
C ALA A 36 7.67 22.81 3.46
N ALA A 37 8.17 22.15 2.41
CA ALA A 37 8.98 20.93 2.56
C ALA A 37 10.31 21.22 3.28
N SER A 38 10.98 22.32 2.96
CA SER A 38 12.22 22.76 3.60
C SER A 38 12.03 23.04 5.09
N LEU A 39 10.94 23.74 5.45
CA LEU A 39 10.57 23.93 6.85
C LEU A 39 10.31 22.60 7.58
N ALA A 40 9.63 21.65 6.91
CA ALA A 40 9.40 20.32 7.46
C ALA A 40 10.72 19.53 7.64
N ILE A 41 11.68 19.66 6.72
CA ILE A 41 13.02 19.04 6.84
C ILE A 41 13.69 19.51 8.13
N GLY A 42 13.64 20.81 8.43
CA GLY A 42 14.24 21.36 9.66
C GLY A 42 13.69 20.78 10.96
N LEU A 43 12.53 20.11 10.92
CA LEU A 43 11.89 19.47 12.07
C LEU A 43 12.20 17.97 12.17
N THR A 44 12.76 17.36 11.11
CA THR A 44 13.07 15.93 11.07
C THR A 44 14.36 15.60 11.81
N LYS A 45 14.44 14.35 12.27
CA LYS A 45 15.64 13.73 12.82
C LYS A 45 15.83 12.33 12.22
N PRO A 46 17.07 11.83 12.13
CA PRO A 46 17.31 10.42 11.81
C PRO A 46 16.48 9.49 12.71
N GLY A 47 15.86 8.48 12.12
CA GLY A 47 14.94 7.58 12.81
C GLY A 47 13.47 8.03 12.83
N ASP A 48 13.16 9.24 12.36
CA ASP A 48 11.77 9.64 12.17
C ASP A 48 11.10 8.82 11.06
N ILE A 49 9.84 8.46 11.27
CA ILE A 49 8.99 7.72 10.35
C ILE A 49 8.15 8.73 9.58
N ILE A 50 8.17 8.68 8.26
CA ILE A 50 7.32 9.51 7.41
C ILE A 50 6.28 8.63 6.74
N LEU A 51 5.02 8.82 7.08
CA LEU A 51 3.89 8.22 6.40
C LEU A 51 3.40 9.18 5.32
N VAL A 52 3.17 8.68 4.11
CA VAL A 52 2.78 9.51 2.97
C VAL A 52 1.59 8.92 2.24
N THR A 53 1.03 9.78 1.40
CA THR A 53 0.03 9.41 0.43
C THR A 53 0.54 9.68 -0.96
N THR A 54 0.12 8.82 -1.86
CA THR A 54 0.39 8.94 -3.28
C THR A 54 -0.91 9.30 -3.97
N GLY A 55 -0.81 10.27 -4.87
CA GLY A 55 -1.91 10.66 -5.74
C GLY A 55 -2.34 9.52 -6.66
N GLY A 56 -3.50 9.69 -7.29
CA GLY A 56 -3.99 8.77 -8.30
C GLY A 56 -4.89 7.66 -7.78
N PHE A 57 -5.62 7.08 -8.73
CA PHE A 57 -6.72 6.15 -8.47
C PHE A 57 -6.29 4.83 -7.83
N VAL A 58 -5.15 4.27 -8.23
CA VAL A 58 -4.69 2.98 -7.70
C VAL A 58 -4.38 3.08 -6.21
N TYR A 59 -3.67 4.14 -5.80
CA TYR A 59 -3.34 4.36 -4.40
C TYR A 59 -4.54 4.77 -3.56
N SER A 60 -5.45 5.60 -4.07
CA SER A 60 -6.68 5.94 -3.35
C SER A 60 -7.60 4.73 -3.16
N THR A 61 -7.74 3.89 -4.20
CA THR A 61 -8.51 2.64 -4.13
C THR A 61 -7.87 1.63 -3.19
N GLY A 62 -6.54 1.45 -3.26
CA GLY A 62 -5.81 0.56 -2.35
C GLY A 62 -5.99 0.97 -0.88
N ARG A 63 -5.86 2.27 -0.59
CA ARG A 63 -6.14 2.83 0.74
C ARG A 63 -7.57 2.59 1.19
N TYR A 64 -8.55 2.79 0.30
CA TYR A 64 -9.96 2.52 0.58
C TYR A 64 -10.20 1.04 0.92
N LEU A 65 -9.79 0.12 0.05
CA LEU A 65 -10.01 -1.32 0.20
C LEU A 65 -9.30 -1.89 1.43
N CYS A 66 -8.09 -1.44 1.72
CA CYS A 66 -7.32 -1.90 2.89
C CYS A 66 -7.65 -1.09 4.16
N GLN A 67 -8.56 -0.12 4.06
CA GLN A 67 -8.88 0.86 5.10
C GLN A 67 -7.61 1.46 5.73
N GLN A 68 -6.64 1.87 4.91
CA GLN A 68 -5.39 2.50 5.36
C GLN A 68 -5.44 4.01 5.09
N PRO A 69 -5.05 4.86 6.06
CA PRO A 69 -4.95 6.30 5.84
C PRO A 69 -3.82 6.65 4.86
N TRP A 70 -2.66 6.02 5.04
CA TRP A 70 -1.48 6.19 4.18
C TRP A 70 -1.33 5.01 3.21
N ASP A 71 -0.53 5.17 2.17
CA ASP A 71 -0.16 4.08 1.25
C ASP A 71 1.33 3.73 1.32
N HIS A 72 2.15 4.56 1.96
CA HIS A 72 3.57 4.28 2.08
C HIS A 72 4.19 4.84 3.38
N ALA A 73 5.32 4.24 3.78
CA ALA A 73 6.12 4.65 4.93
C ALA A 73 7.59 4.72 4.53
N LEU A 74 8.29 5.72 5.06
CA LEU A 74 9.72 5.95 4.87
C LEU A 74 10.39 6.20 6.22
N LEU A 75 11.71 6.04 6.28
CA LEU A 75 12.51 6.31 7.47
C LEU A 75 13.53 7.39 7.16
N VAL A 76 13.59 8.45 7.96
CA VAL A 76 14.62 9.49 7.84
C VAL A 76 15.98 8.91 8.21
N VAL A 77 16.95 9.07 7.34
CA VAL A 77 18.32 8.56 7.51
C VAL A 77 19.23 9.68 7.96
N ASP A 78 19.16 10.82 7.27
CA ASP A 78 19.89 12.03 7.60
C ASP A 78 19.06 13.27 7.20
N SER A 79 19.65 14.46 7.28
CA SER A 79 18.99 15.73 6.96
C SER A 79 18.59 15.89 5.50
N THR A 80 19.05 15.02 4.60
CA THR A 80 18.86 15.15 3.15
C THR A 80 18.06 13.99 2.55
N LYS A 81 18.09 12.80 3.17
CA LYS A 81 17.52 11.59 2.56
C LYS A 81 16.70 10.74 3.51
N ALA A 82 15.74 10.04 2.92
CA ALA A 82 14.95 9.00 3.57
C ALA A 82 15.18 7.64 2.89
N LEU A 83 15.17 6.58 3.68
CA LEU A 83 15.15 5.19 3.22
C LEU A 83 13.75 4.89 2.69
N HIS A 84 13.68 4.56 1.40
CA HIS A 84 12.49 4.17 0.69
C HIS A 84 12.55 2.67 0.38
N VAL A 85 11.61 1.92 0.94
CA VAL A 85 11.49 0.47 0.70
C VAL A 85 10.29 0.26 -0.20
N GLY A 86 10.52 0.45 -1.50
CA GLY A 86 9.52 0.30 -2.55
C GLY A 86 10.03 -0.58 -3.68
N TYR A 87 9.15 -0.92 -4.61
CA TYR A 87 9.57 -1.65 -5.81
C TYR A 87 10.53 -0.79 -6.67
N PRO A 88 11.58 -1.37 -7.28
CA PRO A 88 11.97 -2.79 -7.22
C PRO A 88 12.83 -3.16 -6.01
N ARG A 89 13.44 -2.18 -5.36
CA ARG A 89 14.44 -2.37 -4.32
C ARG A 89 14.47 -1.20 -3.36
N VAL A 90 15.06 -1.42 -2.20
CA VAL A 90 15.34 -0.38 -1.22
C VAL A 90 16.33 0.64 -1.81
N CYS A 91 15.96 1.91 -1.73
CA CYS A 91 16.77 3.02 -2.23
C CYS A 91 16.65 4.24 -1.31
N TYR A 92 17.48 5.25 -1.56
CA TYR A 92 17.33 6.56 -0.95
C TYR A 92 16.51 7.48 -1.85
N VAL A 93 15.70 8.32 -1.21
CA VAL A 93 14.97 9.40 -1.87
C VAL A 93 15.24 10.71 -1.14
N SER A 94 15.22 11.82 -1.87
CA SER A 94 15.35 13.17 -1.29
C SER A 94 14.24 13.42 -0.28
N LEU A 95 14.62 13.93 0.89
CA LEU A 95 13.69 14.25 1.96
C LEU A 95 12.74 15.40 1.56
N GLU A 96 13.24 16.39 0.81
CA GLU A 96 12.46 17.51 0.27
C GLU A 96 11.28 16.98 -0.57
N ARG A 97 11.56 15.99 -1.42
CA ARG A 97 10.56 15.38 -2.30
C ARG A 97 9.48 14.62 -1.52
N VAL A 98 9.87 13.90 -0.48
CA VAL A 98 8.95 13.11 0.35
C VAL A 98 8.04 14.02 1.16
N LEU A 99 8.54 15.17 1.59
CA LEU A 99 7.84 16.13 2.44
C LEU A 99 7.03 17.17 1.66
N LEU A 100 6.96 17.07 0.34
CA LEU A 100 6.08 17.91 -0.46
C LEU A 100 4.61 17.82 0.02
N PRO A 101 3.90 18.94 0.18
CA PRO A 101 2.52 18.96 0.66
C PRO A 101 1.53 18.08 -0.10
N LYS A 102 1.70 17.95 -1.42
CA LYS A 102 0.87 17.05 -2.24
C LYS A 102 0.86 15.60 -1.76
N ARG A 103 1.92 15.16 -1.07
CA ARG A 103 2.05 13.81 -0.49
C ARG A 103 1.40 13.67 0.88
N GLN A 104 0.92 14.76 1.47
CA GLN A 104 0.27 14.78 2.79
C GLN A 104 1.10 14.06 3.87
N PRO A 105 2.39 14.43 4.03
CA PRO A 105 3.31 13.74 4.92
C PRO A 105 2.86 13.77 6.38
N ALA A 106 3.25 12.71 7.09
CA ALA A 106 2.91 12.47 8.46
C ALA A 106 4.12 11.92 9.21
N ILE A 107 4.75 12.77 10.02
CA ILE A 107 5.99 12.43 10.72
C ILE A 107 5.70 11.89 12.12
N TYR A 108 6.29 10.75 12.45
CA TYR A 108 6.26 10.14 13.78
C TYR A 108 7.68 9.88 14.27
N ARG A 109 7.89 9.95 15.58
CA ARG A 109 9.20 9.90 16.21
C ARG A 109 9.22 8.89 17.34
N VAL A 110 10.29 8.09 17.42
CA VAL A 110 10.57 7.24 18.58
C VAL A 110 11.42 8.06 19.57
N PRO A 111 10.92 8.44 20.76
CA PRO A 111 11.64 9.36 21.66
C PRO A 111 13.04 8.86 22.03
N SER A 112 13.15 7.60 22.42
CA SER A 112 14.44 6.97 22.76
C SER A 112 15.50 6.97 21.64
N ILE A 113 15.11 7.13 20.37
CA ILE A 113 16.05 7.27 19.24
C ILE A 113 16.37 8.75 19.01
N ALA A 114 15.35 9.62 19.07
CA ALA A 114 15.51 11.06 18.84
C ALA A 114 16.45 11.76 19.83
N ASP A 115 16.59 11.19 21.04
CA ASP A 115 17.43 11.69 22.12
C ASP A 115 18.81 10.98 22.19
N SER A 116 19.05 10.00 21.30
CA SER A 116 20.29 9.20 21.29
C SER A 116 21.04 9.34 19.95
N PRO A 117 22.14 10.11 19.90
CA PRO A 117 23.00 10.17 18.71
C PRO A 117 23.53 8.80 18.26
N ASP A 118 23.83 7.90 19.21
CA ASP A 118 24.30 6.55 18.90
C ASP A 118 23.22 5.71 18.20
N ALA A 119 21.96 5.82 18.65
CA ALA A 119 20.84 5.16 17.99
C ALA A 119 20.62 5.71 16.57
N GLN A 120 20.78 7.03 16.38
CA GLN A 120 20.70 7.68 15.07
C GLN A 120 21.82 7.24 14.12
N ALA A 121 23.05 7.15 14.61
CA ALA A 121 24.17 6.61 13.83
C ALA A 121 23.96 5.13 13.48
N THR A 122 23.35 4.35 14.39
CA THR A 122 23.00 2.95 14.14
C THR A 122 21.91 2.80 13.07
N ILE A 123 20.89 3.68 13.09
CA ILE A 123 19.88 3.76 12.02
C ILE A 123 20.56 3.97 10.67
N GLN A 124 21.48 4.93 10.56
CA GLN A 124 22.20 5.23 9.32
C GLN A 124 22.97 4.01 8.81
N LYS A 125 23.77 3.39 9.70
CA LYS A 125 24.53 2.19 9.37
C LYS A 125 23.65 1.05 8.86
N TYR A 126 22.53 0.76 9.51
CA TYR A 126 21.65 -0.32 9.07
C TYR A 126 20.85 0.04 7.82
N ALA A 127 20.47 1.30 7.63
CA ALA A 127 19.84 1.76 6.40
C ALA A 127 20.77 1.57 5.19
N GLU A 128 22.07 1.85 5.33
CA GLU A 128 23.09 1.61 4.30
C GLU A 128 23.21 0.12 3.96
N GLN A 129 23.19 -0.75 4.96
CA GLN A 129 23.24 -2.20 4.75
C GLN A 129 21.99 -2.75 4.06
N MET A 130 20.85 -2.05 4.15
CA MET A 130 19.61 -2.43 3.49
C MET A 130 19.50 -1.91 2.05
N GLN A 131 20.36 -1.00 1.62
CA GLN A 131 20.34 -0.47 0.26
C GLN A 131 20.43 -1.61 -0.76
N ASP A 132 19.71 -1.47 -1.88
CA ASP A 132 19.61 -2.45 -2.95
C ASP A 132 18.97 -3.80 -2.59
N THR A 133 18.49 -3.98 -1.35
CA THR A 133 17.72 -5.18 -1.02
C THR A 133 16.39 -5.21 -1.79
N PRO A 134 15.95 -6.36 -2.32
CA PRO A 134 14.71 -6.47 -3.09
C PRO A 134 13.45 -6.10 -2.29
N TYR A 135 12.44 -5.56 -2.98
CA TYR A 135 11.11 -5.39 -2.42
C TYR A 135 10.33 -6.71 -2.39
N ASP A 136 9.70 -7.04 -1.26
CA ASP A 136 8.94 -8.30 -1.10
C ASP A 136 7.51 -8.17 -1.62
N ILE A 137 7.37 -8.26 -2.95
CA ILE A 137 6.06 -8.20 -3.62
C ILE A 137 5.08 -9.27 -3.08
N PRO A 138 5.46 -10.56 -2.94
CA PRO A 138 4.54 -11.56 -2.41
C PRO A 138 3.97 -11.21 -1.02
N ARG A 139 4.81 -10.71 -0.10
CA ARG A 139 4.33 -10.26 1.23
C ARG A 139 3.45 -9.02 1.12
N ALA A 140 3.80 -8.04 0.28
CA ALA A 140 2.99 -6.85 0.07
C ALA A 140 1.57 -7.21 -0.45
N LEU A 141 1.48 -8.10 -1.43
CA LEU A 141 0.20 -8.61 -1.95
C LEU A 141 -0.58 -9.40 -0.89
N ALA A 142 0.10 -10.22 -0.08
CA ALA A 142 -0.52 -10.95 1.01
C ALA A 142 -1.11 -9.99 2.07
N LEU A 143 -0.41 -8.90 2.39
CA LEU A 143 -0.89 -7.85 3.29
C LEU A 143 -2.13 -7.16 2.71
N ILE A 144 -2.06 -6.66 1.47
CA ILE A 144 -3.18 -6.00 0.78
C ILE A 144 -4.42 -6.90 0.77
N ARG A 145 -4.25 -8.16 0.39
CA ARG A 145 -5.34 -9.14 0.38
C ARG A 145 -5.93 -9.31 1.78
N THR A 146 -5.10 -9.52 2.80
CA THR A 146 -5.57 -9.76 4.16
C THR A 146 -6.35 -8.56 4.70
N LEU A 147 -5.80 -7.35 4.55
CA LEU A 147 -6.47 -6.12 4.99
C LEU A 147 -7.79 -5.88 4.22
N THR A 148 -7.81 -6.19 2.93
CA THR A 148 -9.03 -6.08 2.12
C THR A 148 -10.10 -7.07 2.58
N MET A 149 -9.73 -8.33 2.84
CA MET A 149 -10.67 -9.36 3.31
C MET A 149 -11.19 -9.03 4.72
N GLU A 150 -10.33 -8.53 5.60
CA GLU A 150 -10.72 -8.06 6.93
C GLU A 150 -11.69 -6.89 6.83
N HIS A 151 -11.40 -5.88 6.01
CA HIS A 151 -12.26 -4.71 5.87
C HIS A 151 -13.60 -5.03 5.20
N MET A 152 -13.56 -5.69 4.05
CA MET A 152 -14.74 -5.85 3.19
C MET A 152 -15.65 -6.99 3.63
N LEU A 153 -15.10 -8.02 4.27
CA LEU A 153 -15.82 -9.25 4.61
C LEU A 153 -15.74 -9.62 6.10
N ASN A 154 -15.05 -8.81 6.92
CA ASN A 154 -14.80 -9.09 8.33
C ASN A 154 -14.14 -10.46 8.57
N VAL A 155 -13.33 -10.92 7.59
CA VAL A 155 -12.62 -12.20 7.67
C VAL A 155 -11.25 -11.96 8.30
N LYS A 156 -11.05 -12.50 9.50
CA LYS A 156 -9.76 -12.45 10.18
C LYS A 156 -8.76 -13.43 9.55
N PRO A 157 -7.45 -13.10 9.52
CA PRO A 157 -6.43 -14.03 9.04
C PRO A 157 -6.41 -15.29 9.90
N SER A 158 -6.46 -16.44 9.24
CA SER A 158 -6.38 -17.75 9.90
C SER A 158 -4.94 -18.22 10.12
N SER A 159 -3.97 -17.61 9.42
CA SER A 159 -2.56 -17.93 9.55
C SER A 159 -1.69 -16.69 9.43
N ARG A 160 -0.53 -16.74 10.10
CA ARG A 160 0.48 -15.70 9.99
C ARG A 160 1.29 -15.88 8.72
N VAL A 161 1.62 -14.76 8.07
CA VAL A 161 2.56 -14.76 6.96
C VAL A 161 3.98 -14.96 7.51
N GLN A 162 4.75 -15.80 6.83
CA GLN A 162 6.13 -16.14 7.18
C GLN A 162 7.04 -14.91 7.17
N PRO A 163 7.96 -14.73 8.13
CA PRO A 163 8.80 -13.52 8.24
C PRO A 163 9.61 -13.21 6.96
N PRO A 164 10.03 -11.95 6.77
CA PRO A 164 10.87 -11.58 5.63
C PRO A 164 12.17 -12.39 5.62
N ARG A 165 12.67 -12.75 4.44
CA ARG A 165 13.92 -13.51 4.28
C ARG A 165 15.04 -12.63 3.75
N LYS A 166 15.00 -12.32 2.45
CA LYS A 166 16.01 -11.52 1.73
C LYS A 166 15.37 -10.36 0.96
N ALA A 167 14.16 -9.99 1.35
CA ALA A 167 13.37 -8.96 0.73
C ALA A 167 12.51 -8.28 1.81
N TRP A 168 12.17 -7.02 1.60
CA TRP A 168 11.49 -6.21 2.60
C TRP A 168 10.26 -5.51 2.02
N ILE A 169 9.30 -5.28 2.91
CA ILE A 169 8.26 -4.26 2.70
C ILE A 169 8.56 -3.08 3.63
N CYS A 170 8.05 -1.89 3.30
CA CYS A 170 8.38 -0.66 4.03
C CYS A 170 8.06 -0.71 5.52
N THR A 171 6.87 -1.15 5.90
CA THR A 171 6.44 -1.21 7.30
C THR A 171 7.30 -2.16 8.15
N ASP A 172 7.58 -3.37 7.65
CA ASP A 172 8.39 -4.37 8.35
C ASP A 172 9.85 -3.92 8.49
N ALA A 173 10.44 -3.37 7.43
CA ALA A 173 11.81 -2.86 7.45
C ALA A 173 11.97 -1.77 8.50
N ILE A 174 11.07 -0.79 8.48
CA ILE A 174 11.09 0.37 9.37
C ILE A 174 10.96 -0.08 10.82
N LEU A 175 9.94 -0.89 11.15
CA LEU A 175 9.76 -1.34 12.53
C LEU A 175 10.92 -2.22 13.02
N SER A 176 11.49 -3.04 12.14
CA SER A 176 12.64 -3.89 12.46
C SER A 176 13.90 -3.07 12.73
N LEU A 177 14.18 -2.04 11.91
CA LEU A 177 15.29 -1.10 12.11
C LEU A 177 15.15 -0.34 13.43
N LEU A 178 13.98 0.24 13.69
CA LEU A 178 13.72 0.99 14.93
C LEU A 178 13.85 0.10 16.16
N ALA A 179 13.36 -1.15 16.09
CA ALA A 179 13.47 -2.12 17.18
C ALA A 179 14.91 -2.59 17.42
N ALA A 180 15.73 -2.68 16.36
CA ALA A 180 17.15 -3.01 16.49
C ALA A 180 17.96 -1.86 17.11
N CYS A 181 17.58 -0.61 16.82
CA CYS A 181 18.29 0.59 17.29
C CYS A 181 17.83 1.07 18.68
N SER A 182 16.67 0.62 19.16
CA SER A 182 16.15 1.00 20.48
C SER A 182 15.56 -0.20 21.24
N PRO A 183 16.24 -0.68 22.29
CA PRO A 183 15.69 -1.69 23.19
C PRO A 183 14.37 -1.26 23.84
N ALA A 184 14.25 0.03 24.16
CA ALA A 184 13.01 0.59 24.72
C ALA A 184 11.84 0.46 23.74
N PHE A 185 12.05 0.80 22.47
CA PHE A 185 11.04 0.64 21.43
C PHE A 185 10.71 -0.84 21.18
N GLN A 186 11.73 -1.72 21.17
CA GLN A 186 11.51 -3.16 21.05
C GLN A 186 10.61 -3.71 22.17
N LEU A 187 10.81 -3.25 23.41
CA LEU A 187 9.94 -3.61 24.53
C LEU A 187 8.50 -3.12 24.33
N GLN A 188 8.30 -1.91 23.78
CA GLN A 188 6.96 -1.42 23.45
C GLN A 188 6.28 -2.28 22.37
N LEU A 189 6.99 -2.68 21.32
CA LEU A 189 6.45 -3.60 20.31
C LEU A 189 6.01 -4.94 20.92
N LYS A 190 6.82 -5.52 21.82
CA LYS A 190 6.48 -6.77 22.52
C LYS A 190 5.26 -6.59 23.43
N LYS A 191 5.24 -5.52 24.23
CA LYS A 191 4.14 -5.17 25.15
C LYS A 191 2.82 -5.01 24.42
N HIS A 192 2.84 -4.39 23.23
CA HIS A 192 1.65 -4.07 22.45
C HIS A 192 1.34 -5.05 21.31
N SER A 193 2.12 -6.14 21.20
CA SER A 193 1.99 -7.17 20.16
C SER A 193 0.55 -7.56 19.83
N LYS A 194 -0.29 -7.85 20.84
CA LYS A 194 -1.70 -8.26 20.64
C LYS A 194 -2.56 -7.26 19.87
N ARG A 195 -2.16 -5.99 19.79
CA ARG A 195 -2.88 -4.90 19.11
C ARG A 195 -2.32 -4.56 17.72
N LEU A 196 -1.19 -5.16 17.33
CA LEU A 196 -0.48 -4.81 16.09
C LEU A 196 -0.72 -5.86 15.01
N HIS A 197 -0.96 -5.43 13.78
CA HIS A 197 -1.03 -6.37 12.64
C HIS A 197 0.28 -7.13 12.46
N LEU A 198 1.42 -6.52 12.80
CA LEU A 198 2.71 -7.20 12.84
C LEU A 198 2.65 -8.54 13.58
N SER A 199 2.00 -8.59 14.74
CA SER A 199 1.90 -9.84 15.52
C SER A 199 0.67 -10.69 15.17
N GLN A 200 -0.41 -10.08 14.70
CA GLN A 200 -1.64 -10.80 14.35
C GLN A 200 -1.50 -11.49 12.99
N ILE A 201 -1.01 -10.76 11.99
CA ILE A 201 -0.88 -11.15 10.57
C ILE A 201 0.54 -11.66 10.27
N GLY A 202 1.55 -11.24 11.03
CA GLY A 202 2.96 -11.50 10.70
C GLY A 202 3.54 -10.47 9.71
N ILE A 203 2.81 -9.39 9.44
CA ILE A 203 3.21 -8.28 8.58
C ILE A 203 2.70 -6.99 9.20
N ALA A 204 3.56 -5.99 9.35
CA ALA A 204 3.17 -4.68 9.84
C ALA A 204 2.34 -3.92 8.80
N SER A 205 1.29 -3.25 9.26
CA SER A 205 0.47 -2.35 8.44
C SER A 205 0.80 -0.88 8.71
N LEU A 206 0.30 0.04 7.89
CA LEU A 206 0.46 1.48 8.16
C LEU A 206 -0.36 1.91 9.38
N LYS A 207 -1.48 1.23 9.68
CA LYS A 207 -2.23 1.38 10.94
C LYS A 207 -1.44 0.98 12.19
N ASP A 208 -0.38 0.18 12.08
CA ASP A 208 0.43 -0.18 13.24
C ASP A 208 1.14 1.06 13.80
N PHE A 209 1.60 1.98 12.96
CA PHE A 209 2.17 3.25 13.41
C PHE A 209 1.14 4.12 14.12
N LEU A 210 -0.09 4.22 13.60
CA LEU A 210 -1.17 4.94 14.29
C LEU A 210 -1.51 4.30 15.64
N THR A 211 -1.53 2.97 15.68
CA THR A 211 -1.77 2.22 16.92
C THR A 211 -0.66 2.46 17.94
N LEU A 212 0.60 2.45 17.51
CA LEU A 212 1.77 2.76 18.35
C LEU A 212 1.73 4.21 18.85
N HIS A 213 1.27 5.14 18.02
CA HIS A 213 1.09 6.53 18.45
C HIS A 213 0.03 6.66 19.55
N HIS A 214 -1.13 6.03 19.38
CA HIS A 214 -2.19 6.01 20.40
C HIS A 214 -1.78 5.29 21.69
N LEU A 215 -0.72 4.48 21.64
CA LEU A 215 -0.12 3.77 22.77
C LEU A 215 1.07 4.51 23.37
N SER A 216 1.36 5.72 22.90
CA SER A 216 2.51 6.55 23.33
C SER A 216 3.86 5.87 23.13
N ALA A 217 3.97 4.97 22.14
CA ALA A 217 5.24 4.36 21.75
C ALA A 217 6.00 5.22 20.72
N ILE A 218 5.27 6.06 19.98
CA ILE A 218 5.81 7.07 19.05
C ILE A 218 5.03 8.38 19.17
N ASP A 219 5.72 9.49 19.00
CA ASP A 219 5.14 10.83 19.09
C ASP A 219 4.94 11.45 17.72
N ARG A 220 3.89 12.26 17.60
CA ARG A 220 3.63 13.03 16.38
C ARG A 220 4.56 14.24 16.33
N VAL A 221 5.30 14.42 15.24
CA VAL A 221 6.01 15.68 15.00
C VAL A 221 5.05 16.65 14.31
N PRO A 222 4.78 17.84 14.90
CA PRO A 222 3.90 18.81 14.29
C PRO A 222 4.58 19.39 13.05
N LEU A 223 3.86 19.39 11.93
CA LEU A 223 4.30 20.07 10.70
C LEU A 223 3.76 21.50 10.68
N PRO A 224 4.46 22.44 10.04
CA PRO A 224 3.98 23.81 9.90
C PRO A 224 2.62 23.84 9.18
N PRO A 225 1.77 24.84 9.44
CA PRO A 225 0.43 24.94 8.87
C PRO A 225 0.50 25.30 7.39
N TYR A 226 0.78 24.30 6.56
CA TYR A 226 0.38 24.29 5.16
C TYR A 226 -0.91 23.45 5.06
N ASN A 227 -1.55 23.38 3.89
CA ASN A 227 -2.66 22.45 3.59
C ASN A 227 -2.25 20.96 3.63
N PHE A 228 -1.38 20.57 4.56
CA PHE A 228 -1.28 19.23 5.10
C PHE A 228 -2.62 18.91 5.78
N LYS A 229 -3.61 18.46 5.00
CA LYS A 229 -4.84 17.85 5.51
C LYS A 229 -4.43 16.54 6.18
N VAL A 230 -4.02 16.64 7.44
CA VAL A 230 -3.65 15.51 8.27
C VAL A 230 -4.87 14.61 8.38
N GLN A 231 -4.69 13.38 7.92
CA GLN A 231 -5.70 12.38 7.58
C GLN A 231 -6.22 12.49 6.15
N PRO A 232 -5.46 11.94 5.19
CA PRO A 232 -6.08 11.32 4.03
C PRO A 232 -7.24 10.43 4.48
N GLN A 233 -8.46 10.90 4.24
CA GLN A 233 -9.62 10.04 4.35
C GLN A 233 -9.54 9.04 3.20
N PRO A 234 -9.72 7.73 3.44
CA PRO A 234 -9.88 6.76 2.37
C PRO A 234 -11.18 7.08 1.62
N THR A 235 -11.11 7.97 0.64
CA THR A 235 -12.23 8.35 -0.22
C THR A 235 -12.02 7.72 -1.57
N PHE A 236 -13.02 6.95 -2.02
CA PHE A 236 -13.06 6.50 -3.40
C PHE A 236 -13.48 7.69 -4.28
N ASP A 237 -12.56 8.20 -5.08
CA ASP A 237 -12.82 9.34 -5.95
C ASP A 237 -13.64 8.90 -7.17
N MET A 238 -14.97 8.89 -7.01
CA MET A 238 -15.91 8.57 -8.09
C MET A 238 -15.79 9.53 -9.27
N GLN A 239 -15.44 10.79 -9.04
CA GLN A 239 -15.33 11.79 -10.12
C GLN A 239 -14.13 11.49 -10.99
N TYR A 240 -12.96 11.21 -10.38
CA TYR A 240 -11.78 10.77 -11.11
C TYR A 240 -12.06 9.51 -11.94
N VAL A 241 -12.75 8.53 -11.35
CA VAL A 241 -13.12 7.28 -12.03
C VAL A 241 -14.01 7.53 -13.23
N VAL A 242 -15.06 8.33 -13.07
CA VAL A 242 -15.99 8.64 -14.16
C VAL A 242 -15.27 9.42 -15.26
N GLN A 243 -14.48 10.43 -14.91
CA GLN A 243 -13.76 11.25 -15.88
C GLN A 243 -12.75 10.43 -16.68
N LYS A 244 -11.97 9.56 -16.01
CA LYS A 244 -11.00 8.69 -16.70
C LYS A 244 -11.62 7.49 -17.40
N LEU A 245 -12.78 6.99 -16.97
CA LEU A 245 -13.51 5.92 -17.67
C LEU A 245 -14.09 6.36 -19.01
N VAL A 246 -14.45 7.64 -19.14
CA VAL A 246 -14.95 8.20 -20.41
C VAL A 246 -13.83 8.35 -21.44
N ASP A 247 -12.61 8.62 -20.98
CA ASP A 247 -11.41 8.79 -21.83
C ASP A 247 -10.67 7.48 -22.15
N LEU A 248 -11.06 6.37 -21.53
CA LEU A 248 -10.43 5.07 -21.77
C LEU A 248 -10.88 4.51 -23.13
N PRO A 249 -9.98 3.88 -23.92
CA PRO A 249 -10.38 3.10 -25.10
C PRO A 249 -11.37 2.00 -24.68
N SER A 250 -12.01 1.34 -25.65
CA SER A 250 -13.08 0.36 -25.36
C SER A 250 -12.72 -0.53 -24.15
N PRO A 251 -13.65 -0.83 -23.23
CA PRO A 251 -13.35 -1.61 -22.03
C PRO A 251 -12.61 -2.92 -22.30
N MET A 252 -12.79 -3.49 -23.50
CA MET A 252 -12.04 -4.65 -23.98
C MET A 252 -10.58 -4.34 -24.32
N ALA A 253 -10.27 -3.24 -25.00
CA ALA A 253 -8.89 -2.85 -25.28
C ALA A 253 -8.09 -2.51 -24.00
N VAL A 254 -8.75 -1.94 -23.00
CA VAL A 254 -8.16 -1.71 -21.67
C VAL A 254 -7.92 -3.03 -20.95
N TRP A 255 -8.89 -3.95 -21.03
CA TRP A 255 -8.80 -5.28 -20.44
C TRP A 255 -7.70 -6.14 -21.08
N ASP A 256 -7.56 -6.10 -22.40
CA ASP A 256 -6.54 -6.85 -23.14
C ASP A 256 -5.15 -6.30 -22.84
N ARG A 257 -4.96 -4.97 -22.87
CA ARG A 257 -3.70 -4.35 -22.42
C ARG A 257 -3.40 -4.69 -20.97
N PHE A 258 -4.40 -4.64 -20.11
CA PHE A 258 -4.23 -4.97 -18.70
C PHE A 258 -3.81 -6.42 -18.50
N ASN A 259 -4.39 -7.39 -19.23
CA ASN A 259 -4.00 -8.80 -19.17
C ASN A 259 -2.61 -9.05 -19.74
N GLU A 260 -2.27 -8.48 -20.91
CA GLU A 260 -0.92 -8.56 -21.47
C GLU A 260 0.13 -8.01 -20.50
N LEU A 261 -0.20 -6.92 -19.81
CA LEU A 261 0.64 -6.30 -18.79
C LEU A 261 0.72 -7.14 -17.51
N LEU A 262 -0.39 -7.77 -17.10
CA LEU A 262 -0.44 -8.68 -15.95
C LEU A 262 0.45 -9.90 -16.20
N ASP A 263 0.34 -10.47 -17.39
CA ASP A 263 1.10 -11.64 -17.83
C ASP A 263 2.60 -11.28 -17.96
N GLY A 264 2.92 -10.04 -18.36
CA GLY A 264 4.29 -9.52 -18.31
C GLY A 264 4.83 -9.31 -16.90
N PHE A 265 4.01 -8.81 -15.97
CA PHE A 265 4.39 -8.62 -14.56
C PHE A 265 4.60 -9.95 -13.84
N THR A 266 3.72 -10.92 -14.07
CA THR A 266 3.84 -12.25 -13.49
C THR A 266 5.08 -12.95 -14.02
N ALA A 267 5.41 -12.80 -15.31
CA ALA A 267 6.66 -13.30 -15.87
C ALA A 267 7.91 -12.68 -15.22
N ALA A 268 7.93 -11.36 -15.02
CA ALA A 268 9.07 -10.63 -14.48
C ALA A 268 9.27 -10.77 -12.95
N VAL A 269 8.19 -10.97 -12.20
CA VAL A 269 8.22 -11.10 -10.71
C VAL A 269 8.32 -12.57 -10.28
N ALA A 270 8.17 -13.52 -11.21
CA ALA A 270 8.25 -14.96 -10.98
C ALA A 270 9.68 -15.48 -10.73
N TYR A 271 10.38 -14.97 -9.72
CA TYR A 271 11.66 -15.57 -9.36
C TYR A 271 11.49 -16.89 -8.57
N GLN A 272 10.30 -17.20 -8.04
CA GLN A 272 10.09 -18.42 -7.24
C GLN A 272 8.79 -19.22 -7.53
N HIS A 273 7.65 -18.60 -7.88
CA HIS A 273 6.40 -19.35 -8.17
C HIS A 273 5.43 -18.64 -9.16
N PRO A 274 5.69 -18.68 -10.48
CA PRO A 274 4.93 -17.94 -11.51
C PRO A 274 3.41 -18.20 -11.49
N ALA A 275 3.01 -19.47 -11.55
CA ALA A 275 1.60 -19.85 -11.62
C ALA A 275 0.79 -19.44 -10.38
N LYS A 276 1.45 -19.37 -9.21
CA LYS A 276 0.78 -18.99 -7.94
C LYS A 276 0.58 -17.48 -7.87
N LEU A 277 1.57 -16.69 -8.29
CA LEU A 277 1.50 -15.23 -8.35
C LEU A 277 0.47 -14.77 -9.38
N GLU A 278 0.47 -15.38 -10.57
CA GLU A 278 -0.49 -15.10 -11.63
C GLU A 278 -1.93 -15.34 -11.19
N LYS A 279 -2.20 -16.53 -10.61
CA LYS A 279 -3.52 -16.84 -10.06
C LYS A 279 -3.95 -15.86 -8.96
N GLN A 280 -3.02 -15.43 -8.11
CA GLN A 280 -3.29 -14.45 -7.07
C GLN A 280 -3.61 -13.06 -7.64
N LEU A 281 -2.81 -12.55 -8.58
CA LEU A 281 -3.04 -11.27 -9.24
C LEU A 281 -4.37 -11.27 -9.99
N LYS A 282 -4.63 -12.29 -10.82
CA LYS A 282 -5.90 -12.45 -11.55
C LYS A 282 -7.08 -12.46 -10.57
N SER A 283 -7.01 -13.22 -9.48
CA SER A 283 -8.07 -13.25 -8.47
C SER A 283 -8.30 -11.90 -7.77
N MET A 284 -7.24 -11.14 -7.50
CA MET A 284 -7.32 -9.82 -6.87
C MET A 284 -7.97 -8.81 -7.82
N VAL A 285 -7.60 -8.84 -9.11
CA VAL A 285 -8.22 -8.00 -10.15
C VAL A 285 -9.69 -8.32 -10.30
N TYR A 286 -10.05 -9.59 -10.45
CA TYR A 286 -11.45 -10.00 -10.55
C TYR A 286 -12.23 -9.59 -9.30
N ALA A 287 -11.63 -9.70 -8.11
CA ALA A 287 -12.25 -9.22 -6.88
C ALA A 287 -12.43 -7.70 -6.89
N VAL A 288 -11.43 -6.91 -7.29
CA VAL A 288 -11.53 -5.45 -7.39
C VAL A 288 -12.57 -5.03 -8.42
N LEU A 289 -12.58 -5.63 -9.61
CA LEU A 289 -13.60 -5.37 -10.63
C LEU A 289 -15.00 -5.77 -10.16
N LEU A 290 -15.12 -6.93 -9.52
CA LEU A 290 -16.37 -7.36 -8.92
C LEU A 290 -16.81 -6.38 -7.83
N LEU A 291 -15.92 -5.88 -6.98
CA LEU A 291 -16.23 -4.89 -5.96
C LEU A 291 -16.62 -3.53 -6.55
N VAL A 292 -15.96 -3.10 -7.63
CA VAL A 292 -16.32 -1.90 -8.40
C VAL A 292 -17.71 -2.05 -9.05
N LEU A 293 -18.03 -3.24 -9.58
CA LEU A 293 -19.34 -3.58 -10.11
C LEU A 293 -20.41 -3.65 -9.01
N LEU A 294 -20.08 -4.26 -7.86
CA LEU A 294 -20.97 -4.41 -6.71
C LEU A 294 -21.30 -3.08 -6.04
N LYS A 295 -20.41 -2.07 -6.10
CA LYS A 295 -20.70 -0.72 -5.60
C LYS A 295 -21.82 0.00 -6.36
N LYS A 296 -22.26 -0.51 -7.53
CA LYS A 296 -23.55 -0.17 -8.16
C LYS A 296 -24.64 -1.16 -7.72
N HIS A 297 -24.84 -1.23 -6.41
CA HIS A 297 -25.60 -2.26 -5.66
C HIS A 297 -26.94 -2.66 -6.28
N ALA A 298 -27.69 -1.74 -6.90
CA ALA A 298 -29.02 -2.03 -7.43
C ALA A 298 -29.02 -3.01 -8.61
N LEU A 299 -28.06 -2.88 -9.55
CA LEU A 299 -28.06 -3.68 -10.77
C LEU A 299 -27.52 -5.10 -10.53
N VAL A 300 -26.52 -5.24 -9.66
CA VAL A 300 -25.97 -6.57 -9.32
C VAL A 300 -26.92 -7.33 -8.40
N LEU A 301 -27.55 -6.68 -7.42
CA LEU A 301 -28.63 -7.31 -6.64
C LEU A 301 -29.81 -7.69 -7.55
N GLN A 302 -30.20 -6.86 -8.53
CA GLN A 302 -31.22 -7.23 -9.52
C GLN A 302 -30.78 -8.40 -10.41
N THR A 303 -29.52 -8.44 -10.84
CA THR A 303 -29.02 -9.53 -11.70
C THR A 303 -28.90 -10.84 -10.94
N VAL A 304 -28.38 -10.82 -9.70
CA VAL A 304 -28.33 -11.99 -8.81
C VAL A 304 -29.74 -12.45 -8.45
N HIS A 305 -30.65 -11.52 -8.14
CA HIS A 305 -32.05 -11.84 -7.87
C HIS A 305 -32.74 -12.45 -9.10
N ARG A 306 -32.53 -11.89 -10.31
CA ARG A 306 -33.06 -12.45 -11.57
C ARG A 306 -32.45 -13.81 -11.89
N ALA A 307 -31.16 -14.02 -11.66
CA ALA A 307 -30.51 -15.31 -11.83
C ALA A 307 -31.08 -16.37 -10.87
N LEU A 308 -31.29 -16.02 -9.60
CA LEU A 308 -31.94 -16.89 -8.62
C LEU A 308 -33.41 -17.18 -8.97
N GLN A 309 -34.15 -16.20 -9.49
CA GLN A 309 -35.51 -16.41 -10.01
C GLN A 309 -35.52 -17.38 -11.21
N LEU A 310 -34.59 -17.24 -12.14
CA LEU A 310 -34.46 -18.13 -13.30
C LEU A 310 -34.12 -19.57 -12.88
N VAL A 311 -33.19 -19.74 -11.94
CA VAL A 311 -32.85 -21.07 -11.40
C VAL A 311 -34.06 -21.69 -10.68
N ARG A 312 -34.79 -20.90 -9.88
CA ARG A 312 -36.03 -21.37 -9.23
C ARG A 312 -37.07 -21.83 -10.27
N ASN A 313 -37.25 -21.06 -11.33
CA ASN A 313 -38.22 -21.38 -12.38
C ASN A 313 -37.80 -22.61 -13.20
N LEU A 314 -36.50 -22.78 -13.47
CA LEU A 314 -35.95 -23.99 -14.12
C LEU A 314 -36.18 -25.24 -13.26
N VAL A 315 -35.91 -25.18 -11.95
CA VAL A 315 -36.15 -26.30 -11.03
C VAL A 315 -37.63 -26.67 -10.93
N VAL A 316 -38.53 -25.67 -10.99
CA VAL A 316 -39.98 -25.92 -11.03
C VAL A 316 -40.40 -26.54 -12.37
N TYR A 317 -39.79 -26.11 -13.48
CA TYR A 317 -40.07 -26.63 -14.81
C TYR A 317 -39.64 -28.10 -14.96
N ASP A 318 -38.46 -28.46 -14.44
CA ASP A 318 -38.00 -29.86 -14.40
C ASP A 318 -38.91 -30.74 -13.55
N ARG A 319 -39.41 -30.24 -12.41
CA ARG A 319 -40.40 -30.98 -11.60
C ARG A 319 -41.74 -31.14 -12.30
N PHE A 320 -42.16 -30.19 -13.12
CA PHE A 320 -43.43 -30.26 -13.86
C PHE A 320 -43.34 -31.18 -15.08
N MET A 321 -42.20 -31.20 -15.78
CA MET A 321 -41.98 -32.07 -16.94
C MET A 321 -41.84 -33.54 -16.54
N PHE A 322 -41.30 -33.84 -15.36
CA PHE A 322 -41.22 -35.21 -14.83
C PHE A 322 -42.56 -35.78 -14.32
N HIS A 323 -43.63 -34.99 -14.24
CA HIS A 323 -44.97 -35.46 -13.82
C HIS A 323 -45.97 -35.62 -14.98
N ARG A 324 -45.52 -35.50 -16.24
CA ARG A 324 -46.36 -35.72 -17.44
C ARG A 324 -46.00 -36.99 -18.23
N SER A 325 -45.15 -37.85 -17.69
CA SER A 325 -44.72 -39.11 -18.33
C SER A 325 -45.17 -40.35 -17.55
N PHE A 326 -46.35 -40.29 -16.93
CA PHE A 326 -47.12 -41.44 -16.47
C PHE A 326 -48.60 -41.20 -16.80
#